data_AF-A0A967VVP9-F1
#
_entry.id   AF-A0A967VVP9-F1
#
_cell.length_a   1.000
_cell.length_b   1.000
_cell.length_c   1.000
_cell.angle_alpha   90.00
_cell.angle_beta   90.00
_cell.angle_gamma   90.00
#
_symmetry.space_group_name_H-M   'P 1'
#
loop_
_entity.id
_entity.type
_entity.pdbx_description
1 polymer ?
#
loop_
_entity_poly.entity_id
_entity_poly.type
_entity_poly.pdbx_seq_one_letter_code
_entity_poly.pdbx_strand_id
1 'polypeptide(L)'
;MLDEFCATAGYHRKAGIRKLNTINFRDPPVKKKHNKKFSASANALLIQVWEAYGHICGERLQPFLKEGLTILERCGYINESESVKQEVLYMSVATVKRRIADHKERMGKEKCKGLSSTKPGSLLKKQIPISTKCWDQEKAGYCEIDLVAH
;
A
#
# COMPACT_ATOMS: atom_id res chain seq x y z
N MET A 1 -10.30 -47.48 -25.41
CA MET A 1 -10.28 -46.03 -25.16
C MET A 1 -8.86 -45.45 -25.00
N LEU A 2 -8.02 -45.92 -24.07
CA LEU A 2 -6.64 -45.40 -23.95
C LEU A 2 -5.75 -45.76 -25.15
N ASP A 3 -5.82 -47.00 -25.64
CA ASP A 3 -4.96 -47.46 -26.73
C ASP A 3 -5.32 -46.75 -28.05
N GLU A 4 -6.60 -46.46 -28.25
CA GLU A 4 -7.12 -45.68 -29.39
C GLU A 4 -6.69 -44.20 -29.30
N PHE A 5 -6.73 -43.58 -28.11
CA PHE A 5 -6.15 -42.25 -27.88
C PHE A 5 -4.65 -42.24 -28.19
N CYS A 6 -3.91 -43.26 -27.74
CA CYS A 6 -2.47 -43.37 -27.97
C CYS A 6 -2.14 -43.56 -29.46
N ALA A 7 -2.93 -44.37 -30.18
CA ALA A 7 -2.77 -44.59 -31.61
C ALA A 7 -3.08 -43.34 -32.44
N THR A 8 -4.16 -42.62 -32.11
CA THR A 8 -4.58 -41.41 -32.85
C THR A 8 -3.73 -40.19 -32.53
N ALA A 9 -3.31 -40.02 -31.27
CA ALA A 9 -2.51 -38.87 -30.83
C ALA A 9 -0.99 -39.12 -30.84
N GLY A 10 -0.54 -40.30 -31.26
CA GLY A 10 0.88 -40.65 -31.40
C GLY A 10 1.65 -40.76 -30.07
N TYR A 11 0.97 -40.96 -28.94
CA TYR A 11 1.62 -41.08 -27.65
C TYR A 11 1.95 -42.55 -27.32
N HIS A 12 3.13 -42.78 -26.75
CA HIS A 12 3.40 -44.06 -26.08
C HIS A 12 2.47 -44.22 -24.86
N ARG A 13 1.96 -45.43 -24.61
CA ARG A 13 0.93 -45.71 -23.61
C ARG A 13 1.19 -45.08 -22.23
N LYS A 14 2.42 -45.20 -21.70
CA LYS A 14 2.82 -44.57 -20.43
C LYS A 14 2.79 -43.04 -20.48
N ALA A 15 3.12 -42.43 -21.61
CA ALA A 15 3.06 -40.98 -21.79
C ALA A 15 1.60 -40.50 -21.88
N GLY A 16 0.73 -41.25 -22.57
CA GLY A 16 -0.71 -40.97 -22.63
C GLY A 16 -1.37 -41.01 -21.25
N ILE A 17 -1.08 -42.03 -20.44
CA ILE A 17 -1.56 -42.13 -19.05
C ILE A 17 -1.09 -40.93 -18.21
N ARG A 18 0.20 -40.58 -18.28
CA ARG A 18 0.73 -39.40 -17.56
C ARG A 18 0.00 -38.12 -17.96
N LYS A 19 -0.20 -37.91 -19.26
CA LYS A 19 -0.85 -36.69 -19.78
C LYS A 19 -2.31 -36.60 -19.35
N LEU A 20 -3.06 -37.69 -19.47
CA LEU A 20 -4.47 -37.76 -19.04
C LEU A 20 -4.60 -37.57 -17.52
N ASN A 21 -3.69 -38.12 -16.73
CA ASN A 21 -3.66 -37.91 -15.27
C ASN A 21 -3.22 -36.50 -14.87
N THR A 22 -2.65 -35.71 -15.79
CA THR A 22 -2.31 -34.30 -15.53
C THR A 22 -3.53 -33.40 -15.74
N ILE A 23 -4.53 -33.86 -16.50
CA ILE A 23 -5.77 -33.13 -16.72
C ILE A 23 -6.63 -33.31 -15.47
N ASN A 24 -6.55 -32.34 -14.57
CA ASN A 24 -7.45 -32.26 -13.43
C ASN A 24 -8.84 -31.85 -13.94
N PHE A 25 -9.74 -32.84 -14.09
CA PHE A 25 -11.17 -32.61 -14.31
C PHE A 25 -11.91 -32.11 -13.06
N ARG A 26 -11.19 -31.82 -11.98
CA ARG A 26 -11.78 -31.22 -10.79
C ARG A 26 -11.91 -29.74 -11.01
N ASP A 27 -13.14 -29.24 -10.91
CA ASP A 27 -13.37 -27.81 -10.78
C ASP A 27 -12.49 -27.26 -9.66
N PRO A 28 -11.84 -26.10 -9.87
CA PRO A 28 -11.09 -25.47 -8.81
C PRO A 28 -12.01 -25.31 -7.60
N PRO A 29 -11.53 -25.57 -6.38
CA PRO A 29 -12.37 -25.47 -5.19
C PRO A 29 -12.99 -24.08 -5.15
N VAL A 30 -14.33 -24.04 -5.06
CA VAL A 30 -15.06 -22.79 -4.94
C VAL A 30 -14.51 -22.06 -3.72
N LYS A 31 -13.76 -20.98 -3.96
CA LYS A 31 -13.25 -20.14 -2.88
C LYS A 31 -14.47 -19.60 -2.12
N LYS A 32 -14.70 -20.10 -0.90
CA LYS A 32 -15.73 -19.57 -0.02
C LYS A 32 -15.49 -18.07 0.10
N LYS A 33 -16.45 -17.26 -0.37
CA LYS A 33 -16.39 -15.82 -0.17
C LYS A 33 -16.49 -15.59 1.34
N HIS A 34 -15.39 -15.20 1.97
CA HIS A 34 -15.47 -14.71 3.34
C HIS A 34 -16.36 -13.48 3.37
N ASN A 35 -17.37 -13.49 4.24
CA ASN A 35 -18.16 -12.30 4.51
C ASN A 35 -17.20 -11.19 4.96
N LYS A 36 -17.18 -10.08 4.22
CA LYS A 36 -16.37 -8.92 4.59
C LYS A 36 -16.94 -8.38 5.89
N LYS A 37 -16.19 -8.52 6.99
CA LYS A 37 -16.58 -8.04 8.34
C LYS A 37 -16.83 -6.53 8.39
N PHE A 38 -16.28 -5.78 7.44
CA PHE A 38 -16.36 -4.32 7.38
C PHE A 38 -16.90 -3.88 6.02
N SER A 39 -17.81 -2.91 6.05
CA SER A 39 -18.49 -2.34 4.90
C SER A 39 -17.51 -1.64 3.93
N ALA A 40 -17.98 -1.37 2.70
CA ALA A 40 -17.21 -0.58 1.75
C ALA A 40 -17.03 0.86 2.24
N SER A 41 -18.08 1.45 2.82
CA SER A 41 -18.07 2.80 3.39
C SER A 41 -17.06 2.95 4.52
N ALA A 42 -16.95 1.98 5.43
CA ALA A 42 -15.94 2.01 6.49
C ALA A 42 -14.51 1.99 5.94
N ASN A 43 -14.26 1.24 4.85
CA ASN A 43 -12.95 1.28 4.22
C ASN A 43 -12.69 2.64 3.54
N ALA A 44 -13.68 3.24 2.90
CA ALA A 44 -13.55 4.55 2.28
C ALA A 44 -13.26 5.64 3.32
N LEU A 45 -14.02 5.64 4.43
CA LEU A 45 -13.80 6.54 5.56
C LEU A 45 -12.39 6.38 6.15
N LEU A 46 -11.93 5.14 6.36
CA LEU A 46 -10.57 4.89 6.85
C LEU A 46 -9.50 5.51 5.93
N ILE A 47 -9.68 5.41 4.61
CA ILE A 47 -8.74 5.98 3.64
C ILE A 47 -8.77 7.51 3.68
N GLN A 48 -9.94 8.14 3.76
CA GLN A 48 -10.05 9.60 3.90
C GLN A 48 -9.33 10.11 5.14
N VAL A 49 -9.50 9.44 6.29
CA VAL A 49 -8.77 9.79 7.52
C VAL A 49 -7.27 9.61 7.32
N TRP A 50 -6.84 8.51 6.70
CA TRP A 50 -5.42 8.26 6.43
C TRP A 50 -4.77 9.31 5.50
N GLU A 51 -5.51 9.79 4.49
CA GLU A 51 -5.11 10.86 3.60
C GLU A 51 -5.01 12.21 4.33
N ALA A 52 -5.99 12.53 5.18
CA ALA A 52 -5.98 13.75 6.00
C ALA A 52 -4.78 13.81 6.96
N TYR A 53 -4.30 12.65 7.44
CA TYR A 53 -3.10 12.53 8.27
C TYR A 53 -1.79 12.46 7.47
N GLY A 54 -1.81 12.66 6.15
CA GLY A 54 -0.60 12.68 5.33
C GLY A 54 0.04 11.30 5.16
N HIS A 55 -0.78 10.25 5.06
CA HIS A 55 -0.33 8.90 4.73
C HIS A 55 0.55 8.18 5.76
N ILE A 56 0.41 8.49 7.06
CA ILE A 56 1.15 7.83 8.16
C ILE A 56 0.96 6.30 8.20
N CYS A 57 1.86 5.58 8.86
CA CYS A 57 1.74 4.13 9.02
C CYS A 57 0.52 3.73 9.89
N GLY A 58 -0.03 2.54 9.65
CA GLY A 58 -1.26 2.08 10.31
C GLY A 58 -1.11 1.91 11.82
N GLU A 59 0.09 1.59 12.31
CA GLU A 59 0.43 1.51 13.73
C GLU A 59 0.29 2.87 14.43
N ARG A 60 0.67 3.94 13.72
CA ARG A 60 0.54 5.30 14.22
C ARG A 60 -0.88 5.81 14.05
N LEU A 61 -1.56 5.46 12.95
CA LEU A 61 -2.91 5.93 12.67
C LEU A 61 -3.94 5.37 13.65
N GLN A 62 -3.88 4.07 13.96
CA GLN A 62 -4.97 3.38 14.65
C GLN A 62 -5.34 4.00 16.02
N PRO A 63 -4.38 4.38 16.89
CA PRO A 63 -4.70 5.04 18.16
C PRO A 63 -5.39 6.40 17.99
N PHE A 64 -5.08 7.13 16.92
CA PHE A 64 -5.65 8.46 16.65
C PHE A 64 -6.98 8.40 15.90
N LEU A 65 -7.47 7.23 15.48
CA LEU A 65 -8.73 7.16 14.71
C LEU A 65 -9.91 7.78 15.45
N LYS A 66 -10.00 7.60 16.77
CA LYS A 66 -11.07 8.18 17.58
C LYS A 66 -11.05 9.70 17.56
N GLU A 67 -9.91 10.29 17.90
CA GLU A 67 -9.72 11.74 17.90
C GLU A 67 -9.84 12.33 16.49
N GLY A 68 -9.23 11.67 15.51
CA GLY A 68 -9.25 12.07 14.11
C GLY A 68 -10.65 12.11 13.53
N LEU A 69 -11.49 11.10 13.80
CA LEU A 69 -12.89 11.12 13.36
C LEU A 69 -13.64 12.32 13.98
N THR A 70 -13.48 12.58 15.27
CA THR A 70 -14.12 13.73 15.93
C THR A 70 -13.67 15.07 15.34
N ILE A 71 -12.37 15.24 15.09
CA ILE A 71 -11.82 16.49 14.53
C ILE A 71 -12.29 16.67 13.08
N LEU A 72 -12.19 15.63 12.26
CA LEU A 72 -12.55 15.69 10.84
C LEU A 72 -14.06 15.91 10.64
N GLU A 73 -14.89 15.34 11.50
CA GLU A 73 -16.34 15.58 11.50
C GLU A 73 -16.64 17.04 11.91
N ARG A 74 -15.99 17.55 12.95
CA ARG A 74 -16.13 18.95 13.37
C ARG A 74 -15.70 19.94 12.29
N CYS A 75 -14.67 19.60 11.51
CA CYS A 75 -14.21 20.41 10.39
C CYS A 75 -15.06 20.24 9.11
N GLY A 76 -16.07 19.38 9.13
CA GLY A 76 -16.92 19.09 7.96
C GLY A 76 -16.21 18.31 6.84
N TYR A 77 -15.06 17.70 7.14
CA TYR A 77 -14.28 16.93 6.16
C TYR A 77 -14.87 15.53 5.91
N ILE A 78 -15.57 14.98 6.91
CA ILE A 78 -16.28 13.70 6.81
C ILE A 78 -17.75 13.88 7.20
N ASN A 79 -18.64 13.15 6.54
CA ASN A 79 -20.05 13.08 6.89
C ASN A 79 -20.56 11.64 6.65
N GLU A 80 -20.39 10.81 7.66
CA GLU A 80 -20.72 9.38 7.60
C GLU A 80 -21.60 8.98 8.78
N SER A 81 -22.43 7.96 8.58
CA SER A 81 -23.30 7.45 9.64
C SER A 81 -22.51 6.93 10.84
N GLU A 82 -23.09 7.03 12.03
CA GLU A 82 -22.44 6.57 13.27
C GLU A 82 -22.05 5.09 13.21
N SER A 83 -22.87 4.25 12.56
CA SER A 83 -22.57 2.83 12.33
C SER A 83 -21.23 2.63 11.61
N VAL A 84 -20.96 3.44 10.57
CA VAL A 84 -19.72 3.36 9.78
C VAL A 84 -18.52 3.82 10.60
N LYS A 85 -18.68 4.86 11.42
CA LYS A 85 -17.61 5.31 12.33
C LYS A 85 -17.25 4.23 13.34
N GLN A 86 -18.25 3.57 13.93
CA GLN A 86 -18.03 2.47 14.87
C GLN A 86 -17.32 1.28 14.21
N GLU A 87 -17.64 0.96 12.95
CA GLU A 87 -16.91 -0.05 12.19
C GLU A 87 -15.42 0.28 12.06
N VAL A 88 -15.07 1.55 11.78
CA VAL A 88 -13.68 2.01 11.69
C VAL A 88 -12.97 1.94 13.04
N LEU A 89 -13.63 2.36 14.12
CA LEU A 89 -13.09 2.29 15.48
C LEU A 89 -12.84 0.86 15.95
N TYR A 90 -13.65 -0.09 15.50
CA TYR A 90 -13.49 -1.52 15.83
C TYR A 90 -12.34 -2.19 15.06
N MET A 91 -11.75 -1.54 14.04
CA MET A 91 -10.66 -2.13 13.27
C MET A 91 -9.39 -2.27 14.12
N SER A 92 -8.85 -3.49 14.16
CA SER A 92 -7.54 -3.74 14.74
C SER A 92 -6.43 -3.10 13.91
N VAL A 93 -5.28 -2.84 14.54
CA VAL A 93 -4.07 -2.33 13.85
C VAL A 93 -3.73 -3.15 12.61
N ALA A 94 -3.78 -4.49 12.72
CA ALA A 94 -3.52 -5.39 11.60
C ALA A 94 -4.52 -5.23 10.44
N THR A 95 -5.79 -4.96 10.75
CA THR A 95 -6.83 -4.70 9.74
C THR A 95 -6.58 -3.38 9.04
N VAL A 96 -6.33 -2.31 9.81
CA VAL A 96 -6.00 -0.97 9.29
C VAL A 96 -4.81 -1.05 8.33
N LYS A 97 -3.71 -1.69 8.76
CA LYS A 97 -2.52 -1.89 7.92
C LYS A 97 -2.83 -2.60 6.62
N ARG A 98 -3.58 -3.71 6.67
CA ARG A 98 -3.96 -4.47 5.47
C ARG A 98 -4.80 -3.62 4.52
N ARG A 99 -5.79 -2.88 5.03
CA ARG A 99 -6.63 -1.99 4.19
C ARG A 99 -5.83 -0.89 3.51
N ILE A 100 -4.92 -0.25 4.25
CA ILE A 100 -4.02 0.76 3.70
C ILE A 100 -3.10 0.13 2.64
N ALA A 101 -2.52 -1.04 2.91
CA ALA A 101 -1.67 -1.74 1.95
C ALA A 101 -2.42 -2.11 0.66
N ASP A 102 -3.61 -2.71 0.79
CA ASP A 102 -4.48 -3.03 -0.35
C ASP A 102 -4.82 -1.78 -1.18
N HIS A 103 -5.05 -0.65 -0.51
CA HIS A 103 -5.33 0.62 -1.19
C HIS A 103 -4.09 1.18 -1.91
N LYS A 104 -2.91 1.17 -1.27
CA LYS A 104 -1.63 1.58 -1.87
C LYS A 104 -1.29 0.77 -3.11
N GLU A 105 -1.55 -0.55 -3.07
CA GLU A 105 -1.31 -1.43 -4.22
C GLU A 105 -2.18 -1.02 -5.42
N ARG A 106 -3.45 -0.66 -5.20
CA ARG A 106 -4.36 -0.18 -6.25
C ARG A 106 -3.98 1.19 -6.79
N MET A 107 -3.48 2.08 -5.95
CA MET A 107 -3.07 3.43 -6.36
C MET A 107 -1.76 3.46 -7.16
N GLY A 108 -1.00 2.35 -7.14
CA GLY A 108 0.31 2.24 -7.75
C GLY A 108 1.40 2.84 -6.86
N LYS A 109 2.57 2.17 -6.80
CA LYS A 109 3.69 2.55 -5.92
C LYS A 109 4.25 3.95 -6.19
N GLU A 110 3.97 4.54 -7.35
CA GLU A 110 4.49 5.86 -7.74
C GLU A 110 3.82 7.01 -6.99
N LYS A 111 2.52 6.91 -6.68
CA LYS A 111 1.78 7.95 -5.95
C LYS A 111 2.06 7.95 -4.44
N CYS A 112 2.59 6.85 -3.90
CA CYS A 112 2.88 6.71 -2.47
C CYS A 112 4.36 6.84 -2.11
N LYS A 113 5.23 7.13 -3.08
CA LYS A 113 6.60 7.56 -2.78
C LYS A 113 6.54 9.03 -2.41
N GLY A 114 7.24 9.40 -1.33
CA GLY A 114 7.44 10.82 -1.02
C GLY A 114 7.98 11.53 -2.26
N LEU A 115 7.44 12.72 -2.55
CA LEU A 115 7.98 13.60 -3.57
C LEU A 115 9.40 13.96 -3.15
N SER A 116 10.38 13.15 -3.55
CA SER A 116 11.78 13.51 -3.37
C SER A 116 12.02 14.74 -4.23
N SER A 117 12.15 15.91 -3.59
CA SER A 117 12.52 17.16 -4.26
C SER A 117 13.85 17.03 -5.00
N THR A 118 14.66 16.07 -4.59
CA THR A 118 15.91 15.71 -5.25
C THR A 118 15.73 14.40 -6.02
N LYS A 119 15.88 14.46 -7.35
CA LYS A 119 16.28 13.28 -8.11
C LYS A 119 17.78 13.07 -7.86
N PRO A 120 18.28 11.84 -7.69
CA PRO A 120 19.71 11.60 -7.77
C PRO A 120 20.16 11.95 -9.19
N GLY A 121 20.57 13.20 -9.38
CA GLY A 121 20.98 13.71 -10.69
C GLY A 121 22.28 13.06 -11.12
N SER A 122 22.53 13.03 -12.43
CA SER A 122 23.83 12.67 -13.04
C SER A 122 24.94 13.68 -12.71
N LEU A 123 24.62 14.77 -12.02
CA LEU A 123 25.55 15.80 -11.61
C LEU A 123 26.62 15.20 -10.69
N LEU A 124 27.87 15.50 -11.02
CA LEU A 124 29.10 15.15 -10.32
C LEU A 124 29.23 15.87 -8.96
N LYS A 125 28.13 16.09 -8.23
CA LYS A 125 28.13 16.67 -6.87
C LYS A 125 29.04 15.90 -5.92
N LYS A 126 29.25 14.60 -6.15
CA LYS A 126 30.19 13.74 -5.42
C LYS A 126 31.68 14.01 -5.75
N GLN A 127 31.97 14.64 -6.90
CA GLN A 127 33.32 15.01 -7.32
C GLN A 127 33.65 16.48 -7.05
N ILE A 128 32.66 17.31 -6.74
CA ILE A 128 32.90 18.66 -6.24
C ILE A 128 33.37 18.49 -4.78
N PRO A 129 34.65 18.77 -4.46
CA PRO A 129 35.09 18.71 -3.09
C PRO A 129 34.25 19.68 -2.25
N ILE A 130 33.60 19.16 -1.23
CA ILE A 130 32.88 19.99 -0.26
C ILE A 130 33.95 20.81 0.45
N SER A 131 33.93 22.13 0.27
CA SER A 131 34.83 23.02 1.02
C SER A 131 34.47 22.93 2.50
N THR A 132 35.14 22.04 3.23
CA THR A 132 35.07 21.92 4.69
C THR A 132 35.89 23.01 5.39
N LYS A 133 36.17 24.13 4.71
CA LYS A 133 36.70 25.30 5.40
C LYS A 133 35.62 25.75 6.37
N CYS A 134 35.88 25.51 7.65
CA CYS A 134 35.14 26.11 8.75
C CYS A 134 35.23 27.63 8.51
N TRP A 135 34.11 28.23 8.11
CA TRP A 135 34.03 29.65 7.88
C TRP A 135 34.36 30.36 9.20
N ASP A 136 35.06 31.48 9.11
CA ASP A 136 35.38 32.30 10.28
C ASP A 136 34.08 32.93 10.80
N GLN A 137 33.39 32.22 11.72
CA GLN A 137 32.07 32.57 12.26
C GLN A 137 32.10 33.86 13.11
N GLU A 138 33.27 34.46 13.32
CA GLU A 138 33.46 35.64 14.16
C GLU A 138 33.17 36.97 13.44
N LYS A 139 32.97 36.98 12.12
CA LYS A 139 32.56 38.20 11.38
C LYS A 139 31.04 38.25 11.19
N ALA A 140 30.41 39.24 11.81
CA ALA A 140 29.01 39.60 11.53
C ALA A 140 28.83 39.90 10.03
N GLY A 141 27.97 39.13 9.36
CA GLY A 141 27.73 39.25 7.91
C GLY A 141 27.34 37.94 7.21
N TYR A 142 27.48 36.79 7.87
CA TYR A 142 27.11 35.49 7.33
C TYR A 142 25.99 34.84 8.16
N CYS A 143 24.93 34.39 7.48
CA CYS A 143 23.82 33.64 8.06
C CYS A 143 23.54 32.45 7.13
N GLU A 144 23.59 31.23 7.67
CA GLU A 144 23.21 30.02 6.94
C GLU A 144 21.71 29.78 7.14
N ILE A 145 20.98 29.60 6.04
CA ILE A 145 19.55 29.30 6.05
C ILE A 145 19.38 27.92 5.45
N ASP A 146 19.06 26.93 6.29
CA ASP A 146 18.71 25.59 5.82
C ASP A 146 17.27 25.60 5.29
N LEU A 147 17.11 25.30 3.99
CA LEU A 147 15.80 25.20 3.36
C LEU A 147 15.40 23.73 3.29
N VAL A 148 14.66 23.29 4.31
CA VAL A 148 14.08 21.94 4.31
C VAL A 148 12.91 21.92 3.33
N ALA A 149 12.95 20.99 2.38
CA ALA A 149 11.80 20.70 1.54
C ALA A 149 10.71 20.02 2.41
N HIS A 150 9.56 20.66 2.55
CA HIS A 150 8.37 20.14 3.24
C HIS A 150 7.46 19.36 2.29
#